data_AF-A0A813E0X6-F1
#
_entry.id   AF-A0A813E0X6-F1
#
_cell.length_a   1.000
_cell.length_b   1.000
_cell.length_c   1.000
_cell.angle_alpha   90.00
_cell.angle_beta   90.00
_cell.angle_gamma   90.00
#
_symmetry.space_group_name_H-M   'P 1'
#
loop_
_entity.id
_entity.type
_entity.pdbx_description
1 polymer ?
#
loop_
_entity_poly.entity_id
_entity_poly.type
_entity_poly.pdbx_seq_one_letter_code
_entity_poly.pdbx_strand_id
1 'polypeptide(L)' 'EQLPSTFMDLRHSDMKSADLVIIMGTSLSVQPFAGLVHQVRPDCPRVVFDLAVPRSLQVRSWQKMRSTLL' A
#
# COMPACT_ATOMS: atom_id res chain seq x y z
N GLU A 1 11.91 17.80 4.85
CA GLU A 1 11.73 17.98 6.31
C GLU A 1 11.70 16.62 6.99
N GLN A 2 11.97 16.54 8.29
CA GLN A 2 11.83 15.29 9.03
C GLN A 2 10.35 14.97 9.24
N LEU A 3 10.00 13.68 9.14
CA LEU A 3 8.66 13.24 9.48
C LEU A 3 8.47 13.29 11.01
N PRO A 4 7.22 13.48 11.49
CA PRO A 4 6.91 13.38 12.91
C PRO A 4 7.34 12.03 13.50
N SER A 5 7.74 12.01 14.77
CA SER A 5 8.14 10.76 15.46
C SER A 5 7.05 9.70 15.42
N THR A 6 5.79 10.11 15.54
CA THR A 6 4.61 9.24 15.49
C THR A 6 4.54 8.40 14.21
N PHE A 7 5.04 8.92 13.08
CA PHE A 7 5.13 8.15 11.85
C PHE A 7 6.06 6.93 12.02
N MET A 8 7.23 7.14 12.63
CA MET A 8 8.20 6.07 12.82
C MET A 8 7.75 5.07 13.87
N ASP A 9 7.08 5.56 14.92
CA ASP A 9 6.58 4.76 16.04
C ASP A 9 5.43 3.83 15.61
N LEU A 10 4.50 4.33 14.78
CA LEU A 10 3.26 3.62 14.44
C LEU A 10 3.31 2.84 13.13
N ARG A 11 4.14 3.26 12.16
CA ARG A 11 4.11 2.69 10.79
C ARG A 11 4.16 1.16 10.77
N HIS A 12 4.95 0.54 11.64
CA HIS A 12 5.15 -0.89 11.62
C HIS A 12 3.97 -1.65 12.26
N SER A 13 3.41 -1.15 13.37
CA SER A 13 2.22 -1.76 13.97
C SER A 13 1.01 -1.61 13.06
N ASP A 14 0.81 -0.41 12.49
CA ASP A 14 -0.34 -0.09 11.66
C ASP A 14 -0.34 -0.89 10.35
N MET A 15 0.82 -0.98 9.68
CA MET A 15 0.93 -1.77 8.47
C MET A 15 0.75 -3.27 8.74
N LYS A 16 1.23 -3.79 9.87
CA LYS A 16 1.05 -5.20 10.22
C LYS A 16 -0.38 -5.57 10.58
N SER A 17 -1.12 -4.66 11.21
CA SER A 17 -2.53 -4.88 11.60
C SER A 17 -3.50 -4.65 10.45
N ALA A 18 -3.13 -3.87 9.43
CA ALA A 18 -3.99 -3.56 8.28
C ALA A 18 -4.51 -4.81 7.54
N ASP A 19 -5.83 -4.88 7.41
CA ASP A 19 -6.53 -5.89 6.61
C ASP A 19 -6.81 -5.43 5.17
N LEU A 20 -6.59 -4.14 4.86
CA LEU A 20 -6.71 -3.53 3.54
C LEU A 20 -5.85 -2.27 3.48
N VAL A 21 -5.16 -2.04 2.36
CA VAL A 21 -4.50 -0.77 2.06
C VAL A 21 -5.10 -0.13 0.82
N ILE A 22 -5.49 1.13 0.95
CA ILE A 22 -5.92 1.98 -0.17
C ILE A 22 -4.81 2.99 -0.47
N ILE A 23 -4.34 2.99 -1.71
CA ILE A 23 -3.30 3.88 -2.22
C ILE A 23 -3.98 4.84 -3.20
N MET A 24 -3.98 6.13 -2.89
CA MET A 24 -4.72 7.12 -3.67
C MET A 24 -3.90 8.40 -3.84
N GLY A 25 -3.94 8.96 -5.05
CA GLY A 25 -3.36 10.27 -5.35
C GLY A 25 -1.86 10.37 -5.03
N THR A 26 -1.10 9.30 -5.26
CA THR A 26 0.32 9.26 -4.92
C THR A 26 1.10 8.33 -5.84
N SER A 27 2.22 8.84 -6.36
CA SER A 27 3.15 8.06 -7.17
C SER A 27 4.05 7.11 -6.37
N LEU A 28 3.98 7.15 -5.03
CA LEU A 28 4.85 6.42 -4.11
C LEU A 28 6.35 6.54 -4.45
N SER A 29 6.82 7.77 -4.65
CA SER A 29 8.23 8.05 -4.98
C SER A 29 9.06 8.60 -3.81
N VAL A 30 8.42 9.05 -2.73
CA VAL A 30 9.10 9.72 -1.61
C VAL A 30 9.27 8.75 -0.43
N GLN A 31 10.52 8.56 -0.01
CA GLN A 31 10.84 7.77 1.18
C GLN A 31 10.81 8.64 2.45
N PRO A 32 10.51 8.05 3.63
CA PRO A 32 10.22 6.63 3.87
C PRO A 32 8.76 6.20 3.58
N PHE A 33 7.86 7.12 3.22
CA PHE A 33 6.42 6.85 3.05
C PHE A 33 6.14 5.79 1.98
N ALA A 34 6.81 5.86 0.83
CA ALA A 34 6.66 4.90 -0.26
C ALA A 34 6.98 3.45 0.15
N GLY A 35 7.75 3.24 1.23
CA GLY A 35 8.04 1.91 1.76
C GLY A 35 6.88 1.24 2.51
N LEU A 36 5.86 1.99 2.93
CA LEU A 36 4.76 1.47 3.77
C LEU A 36 3.99 0.32 3.11
N VAL A 37 3.74 0.43 1.80
CA VAL A 37 2.96 -0.56 1.03
C VAL A 37 3.61 -1.95 0.99
N HIS A 38 4.89 -2.03 1.32
CA HIS A 38 5.66 -3.27 1.44
C HIS A 38 5.71 -3.83 2.86
N GLN A 39 5.23 -3.08 3.85
CA GLN A 39 5.25 -3.48 5.27
C GLN A 39 3.96 -4.18 5.71
N VAL A 40 2.90 -4.10 4.89
CA VAL A 40 1.68 -4.88 5.14
C VAL A 40 1.89 -6.37 4.83
N ARG A 41 1.04 -7.22 5.42
CA ARG A 41 1.12 -8.66 5.26
C ARG A 41 1.06 -9.06 3.77
N PRO A 42 1.69 -10.18 3.36
CA PRO A 42 1.72 -10.59 1.96
C PRO A 42 0.33 -10.76 1.33
N ASP A 43 -0.63 -11.26 2.11
CA ASP A 43 -2.02 -11.51 1.76
C ASP A 43 -2.94 -10.28 1.92
N CYS A 44 -2.44 -9.19 2.53
CA CYS A 44 -3.20 -7.95 2.67
C CYS A 44 -3.51 -7.36 1.28
N PRO A 45 -4.80 -7.22 0.92
CA PRO A 45 -5.21 -6.63 -0.34
C PRO A 45 -4.72 -5.18 -0.46
N ARG A 46 -4.34 -4.81 -1.68
CA ARG A 46 -3.87 -3.46 -2.03
C ARG A 46 -4.75 -2.93 -3.15
N VAL A 47 -5.47 -1.83 -2.89
CA VAL A 47 -6.32 -1.15 -3.87
C VAL A 47 -5.68 0.16 -4.26
N VAL A 48 -5.59 0.43 -5.55
CA VAL A 48 -5.00 1.66 -6.10
C VAL A 48 -6.09 2.47 -6.77
N PHE A 49 -6.26 3.72 -6.33
CA PHE A 49 -7.09 4.73 -6.98
C PHE A 49 -6.20 5.88 -7.44
N ASP A 50 -5.62 5.73 -8.63
CA ASP A 50 -4.76 6.74 -9.26
C ASP A 50 -4.84 6.60 -10.78
N LEU A 51 -4.40 7.62 -11.52
CA LEU A 51 -4.37 7.63 -12.98
C LEU A 51 -3.36 6.63 -13.56
N ALA A 52 -2.37 6.22 -12.76
CA ALA A 52 -1.38 5.23 -13.12
C ALA A 52 -1.02 4.36 -11.91
N VAL A 53 -0.60 3.11 -12.16
CA VAL A 53 -0.10 2.24 -11.10
C VAL A 53 1.26 2.76 -10.61
N PRO A 54 1.46 3.01 -9.29
CA PRO A 54 2.75 3.44 -8.76
C PRO A 54 3.86 2.45 -9.09
N ARG A 55 5.01 2.94 -9.57
CA ARG A 55 6.12 2.09 -10.04
C ARG A 55 6.71 1.19 -8.97
N SER A 56 6.68 1.63 -7.71
CA SER A 56 7.14 0.85 -6.56
C SER A 56 6.22 -0.31 -6.23
N LEU A 57 4.98 -0.32 -6.72
CA LEU A 57 4.06 -1.44 -6.52
C LEU A 57 4.39 -2.59 -7.48
N GLN A 58 5.25 -3.52 -7.04
CA GLN A 58 5.44 -4.79 -7.76
C GLN A 58 4.17 -5.63 -7.62
N VAL A 59 3.34 -5.67 -8.67
CA VAL A 59 2.09 -6.45 -8.66
C VAL A 59 2.41 -7.93 -8.87
N ARG A 60 2.88 -8.61 -7.82
CA ARG A 60 3.43 -9.97 -7.94
C ARG A 60 2.39 -11.08 -8.17
N SER A 61 1.09 -10.83 -8.04
CA SER A 61 0.08 -11.85 -8.33
C SER A 61 -1.31 -11.24 -8.30
N TRP A 62 -1.83 -10.85 -9.47
CA TRP A 62 -3.27 -10.68 -9.62
C TRP A 62 -3.91 -12.06 -9.53
N GLN A 63 -4.53 -12.40 -8.40
CA GLN A 63 -5.68 -13.29 -8.49
C GLN A 63 -6.80 -12.46 -9.11
N LYS A 64 -7.12 -12.80 -10.36
CA LYS A 64 -8.25 -12.23 -11.10
C LYS A 64 -9.51 -12.52 -10.28
N MET A 65 -9.99 -11.55 -9.51
CA MET A 65 -11.30 -11.65 -8.86
C MET A 65 -12.33 -11.50 -9.99
N ARG A 66 -12.66 -12.61 -10.64
CA ARG A 66 -13.77 -12.65 -11.59
C ARG A 66 -15.02 -12.47 -10.75
N SER A 67 -15.70 -11.34 -10.90
CA SER A 67 -17.12 -11.28 -10.57
C SER A 67 -17.80 -12.38 -11.39
N THR A 68 -18.31 -13.41 -10.71
CA THR A 68 -19.27 -14.37 -11.30
C THR A 68 -20.68 -13.97 -10.89
N LEU A 69 -20.97 -12.67 -10.93
CA LEU A 69 -22.33 -12.19 -10.76
C LEU A 69 -22.62 -11.11 -11.80
N LEU A 70 -23.66 -11.42 -12.58
CA LEU A 70 -24.34 -10.73 -13.68
C LEU A 70 -23.68 -10.84 -15.06
#